data_AF-A0A1I6PZZ7-F1
#
_entry.id   AF-A0A1I6PZZ7-F1
#
_cell.length_a   1.000
_cell.length_b   1.000
_cell.length_c   1.000
_cell.angle_alpha   90.00
_cell.angle_beta   90.00
_cell.angle_gamma   90.00
#
_symmetry.space_group_name_H-M   'P 1'
#
loop_
_entity.id
_entity.type
_entity.pdbx_description
1 polymer ?
#
loop_
_entity_poly.entity_id
_entity_poly.type
_entity_poly.pdbx_seq_one_letter_code
_entity_poly.pdbx_strand_id
1 'polypeptide(L)'
;MEYFDHEEIASVILYDLRLSEGELMIYEGCIDYVLKHCTDEQICEIAGCEDKEELTIFKNELRELIKKYVWPQYLPDKYKNES
;
A
#
# COMPACT_ATOMS: atom_id res chain seq x y z
N MET A 1 -7.58 -9.42 -6.32
CA MET A 1 -8.38 -8.75 -5.31
C MET A 1 -9.75 -9.36 -5.43
N GLU A 2 -10.19 -10.02 -4.37
CA GLU A 2 -11.50 -10.63 -4.26
C GLU A 2 -12.28 -9.87 -3.19
N TYR A 3 -13.50 -9.46 -3.51
CA TYR A 3 -14.39 -8.77 -2.58
C TYR A 3 -15.20 -9.79 -1.77
N PHE A 4 -15.31 -9.59 -0.46
CA PHE A 4 -16.18 -10.38 0.40
C PHE A 4 -17.36 -9.58 0.92
N ASP A 5 -17.09 -8.45 1.58
CA ASP A 5 -18.10 -7.64 2.23
C ASP A 5 -17.65 -6.17 2.33
N HIS A 6 -18.55 -5.29 2.77
CA HIS A 6 -18.21 -3.95 3.20
C HIS A 6 -19.11 -3.48 4.34
N GLU A 7 -18.59 -2.56 5.16
CA GLU A 7 -19.34 -1.88 6.19
C GLU A 7 -19.39 -0.38 5.89
N GLU A 8 -20.59 0.21 5.99
CA GLU A 8 -20.77 1.66 5.90
C GLU A 8 -20.84 2.26 7.31
N ILE A 9 -19.82 3.04 7.68
CA ILE A 9 -19.76 3.73 8.97
C ILE A 9 -19.69 5.23 8.73
N ALA A 10 -20.77 5.92 9.09
CA ALA A 10 -20.97 7.36 8.82
C ALA A 10 -20.81 7.71 7.33
N SER A 11 -19.67 8.26 6.92
CA SER A 11 -19.34 8.63 5.54
C SER A 11 -18.17 7.84 4.96
N VAL A 12 -17.76 6.75 5.62
CA VAL A 12 -16.64 5.91 5.22
C VAL A 12 -17.15 4.51 4.89
N ILE A 13 -16.66 3.96 3.77
CA ILE A 13 -16.89 2.57 3.38
C ILE A 13 -15.61 1.78 3.70
N LEU A 14 -15.74 0.78 4.56
CA LEU A 14 -14.67 -0.17 4.89
C LEU A 14 -14.89 -1.45 4.07
N TYR A 15 -13.87 -1.92 3.36
CA TYR A 15 -13.98 -3.10 2.49
C TYR A 15 -13.24 -4.30 3.09
N ASP A 16 -13.89 -5.45 3.06
CA ASP A 16 -13.26 -6.75 3.33
C ASP A 16 -12.82 -7.38 2.01
N LEU A 17 -11.51 -7.42 1.80
CA LEU A 17 -10.88 -7.86 0.56
C LEU A 17 -9.85 -8.97 0.82
N ARG A 18 -9.77 -9.97 -0.07
CA ARG A 18 -8.62 -10.89 -0.16
C ARG A 18 -7.69 -10.43 -1.26
N LEU A 19 -6.43 -10.34 -0.89
CA LEU A 19 -5.32 -9.99 -1.75
C LEU A 19 -4.29 -11.11 -1.69
N SER A 20 -3.68 -11.38 -2.84
CA SER A 20 -2.45 -12.16 -2.90
C SER A 20 -1.26 -11.32 -2.45
N GLU A 21 -0.18 -11.97 -2.05
CA GLU A 21 1.09 -11.33 -1.73
C GLU A 21 1.64 -10.53 -2.93
N GLY A 22 1.46 -11.04 -4.15
CA GLY A 22 1.87 -10.36 -5.36
C GLY A 22 1.13 -9.05 -5.58
N GLU A 23 -0.17 -8.99 -5.25
CA GLU A 23 -0.96 -7.77 -5.36
C GLU A 23 -0.52 -6.71 -4.36
N LEU A 24 -0.25 -7.10 -3.10
CA LEU A 24 0.32 -6.19 -2.11
C LEU A 24 1.66 -5.61 -2.58
N MET A 25 2.53 -6.43 -3.18
CA MET A 25 3.82 -5.97 -3.72
C MET A 25 3.66 -5.02 -4.91
N ILE A 26 2.64 -5.22 -5.75
CA ILE A 26 2.32 -4.31 -6.86
C ILE A 26 1.86 -2.96 -6.29
N TYR A 27 0.95 -2.96 -5.30
CA TYR A 27 0.47 -1.71 -4.70
C TYR A 27 1.59 -0.93 -4.01
N GLU A 28 2.44 -1.61 -3.22
CA GLU A 28 3.61 -0.98 -2.62
C GLU A 28 4.54 -0.39 -3.67
N GLY A 29 4.77 -1.10 -4.78
CA GLY A 29 5.59 -0.61 -5.89
C GLY A 29 4.99 0.60 -6.62
N CYS A 30 3.67 0.64 -6.82
CA CYS A 30 2.98 1.78 -7.41
C CYS A 30 3.08 3.01 -6.51
N ILE A 31 2.86 2.86 -5.21
CA ILE A 31 2.99 3.97 -4.26
C ILE A 31 4.44 4.48 -4.22
N ASP A 32 5.43 3.57 -4.19
CA ASP A 32 6.84 3.94 -4.23
C ASP A 32 7.21 4.72 -5.50
N TYR A 33 6.65 4.36 -6.66
CA TYR A 33 6.82 5.10 -7.91
C TYR A 33 6.26 6.52 -7.82
N VAL A 34 5.02 6.66 -7.33
CA VAL A 34 4.37 7.97 -7.16
C VAL A 34 5.18 8.86 -6.23
N LEU A 35 5.60 8.37 -5.06
CA LEU A 35 6.42 9.12 -4.11
C LEU A 35 7.73 9.65 -4.72
N LYS A 36 8.35 8.87 -5.60
CA LYS A 36 9.62 9.21 -6.28
C LYS A 36 9.46 10.21 -7.41
N HIS A 37 8.32 10.22 -8.09
CA HIS A 37 8.17 10.94 -9.36
C HIS A 37 7.17 12.09 -9.34
N CYS A 38 6.29 12.17 -8.34
CA CYS A 38 5.26 13.19 -8.25
C CYS A 38 5.62 14.28 -7.22
N THR A 39 5.11 15.49 -7.42
CA THR A 39 5.05 16.56 -6.40
C THR A 39 3.90 16.31 -5.42
N ASP A 40 3.88 17.04 -4.30
CA ASP A 40 2.79 16.93 -3.31
C ASP A 40 1.44 17.32 -3.94
N GLU A 41 1.42 18.36 -4.77
CA GLU A 41 0.22 18.77 -5.54
C GLU A 41 -0.27 17.64 -6.47
N GLN A 42 0.63 16.97 -7.19
CA GLN A 42 0.29 15.84 -8.04
C GLN A 42 -0.19 14.63 -7.23
N ILE A 43 0.36 14.41 -6.04
CA ILE A 43 -0.06 13.34 -5.13
C ILE A 43 -1.49 13.59 -4.63
N CYS A 44 -1.79 14.84 -4.26
CA CYS A 44 -3.13 15.26 -3.89
C CYS A 44 -4.14 15.01 -5.03
N GLU A 45 -3.77 15.33 -6.27
CA GLU A 45 -4.63 15.09 -7.43
C GLU A 45 -4.81 13.60 -7.78
N ILE A 46 -3.76 12.78 -7.69
CA ILE A 46 -3.76 11.38 -8.13
C ILE A 46 -4.32 10.44 -7.06
N ALA A 47 -3.87 10.60 -5.82
CA ALA A 47 -4.13 9.67 -4.73
C ALA A 47 -5.12 10.22 -3.70
N GLY A 48 -5.40 11.53 -3.70
CA GLY A 48 -6.24 12.17 -2.70
C GLY A 48 -5.58 12.35 -1.33
N CYS A 49 -4.26 12.10 -1.23
CA CYS A 49 -3.47 12.36 -0.02
C CYS A 49 -3.02 13.82 0.03
N GLU A 50 -2.96 14.42 1.22
CA GLU A 50 -2.55 15.82 1.39
C GLU A 50 -1.11 16.05 0.91
N ASP A 51 -0.21 15.09 1.17
CA ASP A 51 1.20 15.19 0.83
C ASP A 51 1.91 13.82 0.73
N LYS A 52 3.23 13.86 0.51
CA LYS A 52 4.11 12.68 0.50
C LYS A 52 4.19 11.95 1.83
N GLU A 53 4.03 12.65 2.96
CA GLU A 53 4.14 12.04 4.28
C GLU A 53 2.98 11.08 4.50
N GLU A 54 1.76 11.53 4.22
CA GLU A 54 0.56 10.69 4.31
C GLU A 54 0.67 9.47 3.39
N LEU A 55 1.06 9.66 2.13
CA LEU A 55 1.20 8.55 1.18
C LEU A 55 2.33 7.56 1.59
N THR A 56 3.36 8.04 2.29
CA THR A 56 4.44 7.19 2.82
C THR A 56 3.96 6.26 3.93
N ILE A 57 2.97 6.68 4.74
CA ILE A 57 2.38 5.83 5.79
C ILE A 57 1.75 4.59 5.15
N PHE A 58 0.89 4.77 4.13
CA PHE A 58 0.26 3.65 3.42
C PHE A 58 1.28 2.71 2.78
N LYS A 59 2.34 3.26 2.17
CA LYS A 59 3.44 2.44 1.62
C LYS A 59 4.07 1.57 2.71
N ASN A 60 4.37 2.15 3.86
CA ASN A 60 5.04 1.46 4.96
C ASN A 60 4.15 0.38 5.58
N GLU A 61 2.85 0.63 5.72
CA GLU A 61 1.89 -0.38 6.18
C GLU A 61 1.83 -1.60 5.25
N LEU A 62 1.75 -1.37 3.94
CA LEU A 62 1.83 -2.46 2.95
C LEU A 62 3.15 -3.23 3.06
N ARG A 63 4.25 -2.50 3.22
CA ARG A 63 5.59 -3.08 3.34
C ARG A 63 5.73 -3.96 4.58
N GLU A 64 5.19 -3.53 5.71
CA GLU A 64 5.19 -4.32 6.95
C GLU A 64 4.26 -5.54 6.86
N LEU A 65 3.10 -5.42 6.22
CA LEU A 65 2.23 -6.57 5.93
C LEU A 65 2.96 -7.63 5.07
N ILE A 66 3.65 -7.19 4.02
CA ILE A 66 4.45 -8.08 3.15
C ILE A 66 5.54 -8.78 3.98
N LYS A 67 6.35 -8.03 4.75
CA LYS A 67 7.45 -8.58 5.56
C LYS A 67 6.94 -9.55 6.64
N LYS A 68 5.76 -9.30 7.21
CA LYS A 68 5.20 -10.10 8.30
C LYS A 68 4.63 -11.44 7.85
N TYR A 69 4.00 -11.50 6.68
CA TYR A 69 3.21 -12.68 6.27
C TYR A 69 3.78 -13.44 5.07
N VAL A 70 4.58 -12.80 4.20
CA VAL A 70 5.21 -13.50 3.09
C VAL A 70 6.33 -14.39 3.60
N TRP A 71 6.33 -15.64 3.15
CA TRP A 71 7.35 -16.60 3.56
C TRP A 71 8.76 -16.10 3.17
N PRO A 72 9.75 -16.16 4.08
CA PRO A 72 11.07 -15.56 3.86
C PRO A 72 11.79 -15.97 2.57
N GLN A 73 11.60 -17.23 2.12
CA GLN A 73 12.19 -17.74 0.89
C GLN A 73 11.60 -17.12 -0.39
N TYR A 74 10.38 -16.60 -0.32
CA TYR A 74 9.69 -15.93 -1.43
C TYR A 74 9.69 -14.41 -1.29
N LEU A 75 10.22 -13.88 -0.18
CA LEU A 75 10.33 -12.45 0.03
C LEU A 75 11.39 -11.85 -0.93
N PRO A 76 11.05 -10.85 -1.75
CA PRO A 76 12.03 -10.18 -2.60
C PRO A 76 13.10 -9.44 -1.79
N ASP A 77 14.32 -9.32 -2.34
CA ASP A 77 15.45 -8.70 -1.64
C ASP A 77 15.20 -7.24 -1.25
N LYS A 78 14.37 -6.51 -2.03
CA LYS A 78 14.00 -5.12 -1.71
C LYS A 78 13.33 -4.98 -0.34
N TYR A 79 12.82 -6.05 0.27
CA TYR A 79 12.20 -6.05 1.59
C TYR A 79 13.08 -6.60 2.71
N LYS A 80 14.25 -7.15 2.38
CA LYS A 80 15.14 -7.83 3.35
C LYS A 80 16.11 -6.89 4.07
N ASN A 81 16.33 -5.69 3.53
CA ASN A 81 17.50 -4.85 3.88
C ASN A 81 17.18 -3.55 4.63
N GLU A 82 16.00 -3.42 5.23
CA GLU A 82 15.66 -2.25 6.05
C GLU A 82 15.25 -2.74 7.44
N SER A 83 16.18 -2.55 8.40
CA SER A 83 16.07 -2.81 9.85
C SER A 83 15.97 -1.49 10.58
#